data_AF-A0A4Y2CDB7-F1
#
_entry.id   AF-A0A4Y2CDB7-F1
#
_cell.length_a   1.000
_cell.length_b   1.000
_cell.length_c   1.000
_cell.angle_alpha   90.00
_cell.angle_beta   90.00
_cell.angle_gamma   90.00
#
_symmetry.space_group_name_H-M   'P 1'
#
loop_
_entity.id
_entity.type
_entity.pdbx_description
1 polymer ?
#
loop_
_entity_poly.entity_id
_entity_poly.type
_entity_poly.pdbx_seq_one_letter_code
_entity_poly.pdbx_strand_id
1 'polypeptide(L)'
;MQWWKAKRDFKETEGVNVVENFDEIDPELAVDNWEDVNSDPSVLYEVYVNVDQNVVVCGESTDADIVQLALNNQAEDGLSADEDDKEIQEKPLPSVSEAMVHIREFRCFFQGQSNVEDSIFVSIDSCFCMSQKTEKPTLSGQRIKTRKRDEKEKYDPTGFRDAIIQGLNESGSDLELVSKFLDTAGSKLDYRRYGETLFDILLAGGILAPGGTLAVDADPLKTSRTDVCIFSADDNLDTLKNYAQVITKLIRRYKYLEKTLEDEFKKVLVFLKGFSPLQRSKLGKVTAILLAGGQIPPTVLSKVLQDHLVKDGIALDFIMDVLKTWLGEKDSATVWASLRKAGLDSRLMDFFPMSKRNIENLSTTFKSNGLNQLLDYLKAQENQSVKKELQQQVGQMLKDGAQVKEIIPVVKEQMKKYSLPEQEVAVLLWTSLMTMMEWNKKEELVPEQAVKHLRQYTSLLSAFTRNAKSELALLIRVQEYCYDNMNFMKVFEKIVVLFYKTEVLSEDVILKWYKEAHSPKGKSIFLDQTRKFVEWLQNAEEESEGED
;
A
#
# COMPACT_ATOMS: atom_id res chain seq x y z
N MET A 1 -40.38 -31.14 -21.25
CA MET A 1 -40.76 -29.73 -20.98
C MET A 1 -39.46 -28.99 -20.74
N GLN A 2 -38.86 -28.46 -21.81
CA GLN A 2 -38.93 -27.04 -22.23
C GLN A 2 -37.93 -26.25 -21.36
N TRP A 3 -36.78 -25.77 -21.85
CA TRP A 3 -36.54 -24.85 -22.98
C TRP A 3 -35.08 -25.04 -23.51
N TRP A 4 -34.86 -25.55 -24.74
CA TRP A 4 -34.34 -24.87 -25.96
C TRP A 4 -32.92 -24.25 -25.83
N LYS A 5 -31.81 -24.70 -26.47
CA LYS A 5 -31.42 -25.02 -27.88
C LYS A 5 -31.22 -23.79 -28.81
N ALA A 6 -30.09 -23.84 -29.55
CA ALA A 6 -29.62 -23.01 -30.70
C ALA A 6 -28.70 -21.81 -30.32
N LYS A 7 -27.41 -21.71 -30.70
CA LYS A 7 -26.66 -21.96 -31.98
C LYS A 7 -27.13 -20.97 -33.07
N ARG A 8 -26.42 -19.85 -33.22
CA ARG A 8 -25.45 -19.54 -34.30
C ARG A 8 -26.14 -19.35 -35.67
N ASP A 9 -26.16 -18.13 -36.19
CA ASP A 9 -25.59 -17.75 -37.50
C ASP A 9 -25.91 -16.30 -37.89
N PHE A 10 -25.03 -15.78 -38.74
CA PHE A 10 -24.72 -14.40 -39.10
C PHE A 10 -25.20 -14.12 -40.53
N LYS A 11 -25.69 -12.89 -40.82
CA LYS A 11 -25.62 -12.13 -42.11
C LYS A 11 -26.42 -10.82 -41.95
N GLU A 12 -25.78 -9.64 -41.99
CA GLU A 12 -25.61 -8.72 -43.15
C GLU A 12 -26.96 -8.30 -43.77
N THR A 13 -27.39 -7.03 -43.85
CA THR A 13 -26.69 -5.80 -44.31
C THR A 13 -27.42 -4.48 -43.90
N GLU A 14 -26.64 -3.38 -43.88
CA GLU A 14 -26.97 -1.96 -44.19
C GLU A 14 -27.73 -1.04 -43.19
N GLY A 15 -26.94 -0.26 -42.43
CA GLY A 15 -26.88 1.22 -42.42
C GLY A 15 -28.13 2.09 -42.20
N VAL A 16 -28.25 2.71 -41.01
CA VAL A 16 -28.61 4.14 -40.79
C VAL A 16 -28.00 4.59 -39.45
N ASN A 17 -27.26 5.70 -39.47
CA ASN A 17 -26.78 6.45 -38.30
C ASN A 17 -27.92 7.29 -37.71
N VAL A 18 -28.24 7.13 -36.43
CA VAL A 18 -28.92 8.18 -35.64
C VAL A 18 -28.33 8.23 -34.23
N VAL A 19 -27.90 9.44 -33.88
CA VAL A 19 -27.44 9.94 -32.59
C VAL A 19 -28.66 10.10 -31.67
N GLU A 20 -28.65 9.53 -30.46
CA GLU A 20 -29.51 9.99 -29.37
C GLU A 20 -28.78 9.95 -28.01
N ASN A 21 -28.56 11.16 -27.50
CA ASN A 21 -28.50 11.65 -26.12
C ASN A 21 -28.54 10.63 -24.97
N PHE A 22 -27.54 10.74 -24.09
CA PHE A 22 -27.59 10.31 -22.69
C PHE A 22 -27.09 11.45 -21.80
N ASP A 23 -27.96 12.44 -21.61
CA ASP A 23 -27.93 13.35 -20.46
C ASP A 23 -29.11 12.96 -19.58
N GLU A 24 -28.83 12.32 -18.45
CA GLU A 24 -29.62 12.31 -17.20
C GLU A 24 -28.99 11.28 -16.25
N ILE A 25 -28.09 11.76 -15.38
CA ILE A 25 -27.70 11.04 -14.16
C ILE A 25 -28.30 11.80 -12.99
N ASP A 26 -29.15 11.09 -12.26
CA ASP A 26 -29.87 11.48 -11.06
C ASP A 26 -28.91 12.04 -9.97
N PRO A 27 -29.09 13.29 -9.47
CA PRO A 27 -28.25 13.87 -8.44
C PRO A 27 -28.45 13.31 -7.02
N GLU A 28 -29.43 12.42 -6.76
CA GLU A 28 -29.76 11.97 -5.40
C GLU A 28 -29.01 10.71 -4.90
N LEU A 29 -27.97 10.23 -5.61
CA LEU A 29 -27.20 9.04 -5.22
C LEU A 29 -25.70 9.27 -4.93
N ALA A 30 -25.26 10.52 -4.78
CA ALA A 30 -23.94 10.83 -4.22
C ALA A 30 -24.03 10.92 -2.69
N VAL A 31 -23.64 9.86 -2.00
CA VAL A 31 -23.55 9.83 -0.53
C VAL A 31 -22.30 10.60 -0.10
N ASP A 32 -22.51 11.86 0.33
CA ASP A 32 -21.59 12.63 1.15
C ASP A 32 -21.67 12.14 2.60
N ASN A 33 -20.54 11.75 3.20
CA ASN A 33 -20.44 11.57 4.65
C ASN A 33 -18.98 11.81 5.11
N TRP A 34 -18.64 13.08 5.34
CA TRP A 34 -17.41 13.52 6.03
C TRP A 34 -17.72 14.64 7.05
N GLU A 35 -18.87 14.57 7.73
CA GLU A 35 -19.28 15.56 8.74
C GLU A 35 -19.11 15.10 10.21
N ASP A 36 -18.33 14.05 10.51
CA ASP A 36 -18.00 13.66 11.89
C ASP A 36 -16.52 13.91 12.26
N VAL A 37 -16.04 15.14 12.04
CA VAL A 37 -14.85 15.66 12.73
C VAL A 37 -15.26 16.86 13.58
N ASN A 38 -15.64 16.56 14.82
CA ASN A 38 -15.97 17.55 15.83
C ASN A 38 -14.70 18.38 16.14
N SER A 39 -14.61 19.57 15.54
CA SER A 39 -13.53 20.52 15.79
C SER A 39 -13.89 21.34 17.02
N ASP A 40 -13.50 20.88 18.20
CA ASP A 40 -13.67 21.63 19.44
C ASP A 40 -12.84 22.95 19.34
N PRO A 41 -13.47 24.14 19.37
CA PRO A 41 -12.78 25.42 19.17
C PRO A 41 -11.90 25.86 20.36
N SER A 42 -11.79 25.03 21.39
CA SER A 42 -11.17 25.40 22.67
C SER A 42 -9.67 25.12 22.76
N VAL A 43 -9.04 24.56 21.73
CA VAL A 43 -7.62 24.17 21.78
C VAL A 43 -6.76 25.12 20.95
N LEU A 44 -6.11 26.07 21.63
CA LEU A 44 -5.13 26.97 21.02
C LEU A 44 -3.77 26.28 20.86
N TYR A 45 -3.11 26.55 19.72
CA TYR A 45 -1.81 26.00 19.32
C TYR A 45 -0.67 26.24 20.34
N GLU A 46 -0.79 27.25 21.20
CA GLU A 46 0.19 27.56 22.25
C GLU A 46 0.23 26.51 23.38
N VAL A 47 -0.78 25.64 23.51
CA VAL A 47 -0.80 24.54 24.49
C VAL A 47 0.13 23.39 24.08
N TYR A 48 0.53 23.30 22.81
CA TYR A 48 1.38 22.21 22.30
C TYR A 48 2.89 22.47 22.40
N VAL A 49 3.33 23.70 22.69
CA VAL A 49 4.75 24.09 22.63
C VAL A 49 5.41 24.23 24.01
N ASN A 50 4.67 24.00 25.11
CA ASN A 50 5.17 24.18 26.49
C ASN A 50 5.00 22.95 27.39
N VAL A 51 5.19 21.74 26.86
CA VAL A 51 5.05 20.50 27.64
C VAL A 51 6.23 20.25 28.62
N ASP A 52 7.34 20.97 28.48
CA ASP A 52 8.55 20.74 29.30
C ASP A 52 8.78 21.74 30.46
N GLN A 53 7.82 22.62 30.79
CA GLN A 53 8.00 23.59 31.89
C GLN A 53 7.18 23.36 33.16
N ASN A 54 6.38 22.29 33.26
CA ASN A 54 5.64 21.95 34.49
C ASN A 54 5.92 20.52 34.98
N VAL A 55 7.18 20.07 34.93
CA VAL A 55 7.62 18.94 35.75
C VAL A 55 7.80 19.45 37.18
N VAL A 56 6.73 19.40 37.97
CA VAL A 56 6.85 19.44 39.43
C VAL A 56 7.43 18.10 39.86
N VAL A 57 8.68 18.10 40.30
CA VAL A 57 9.28 16.97 41.01
C VAL A 57 8.48 16.79 42.30
N CYS A 58 7.59 15.79 42.34
CA CYS A 58 6.91 15.41 43.57
C CYS A 58 7.96 14.88 44.55
N GLY A 59 8.23 15.66 45.60
CA GLY A 59 8.90 15.16 46.79
C GLY A 59 8.06 14.06 47.44
N GLU A 60 8.72 13.14 48.14
CA GLU A 60 8.13 11.97 48.78
C GLU A 60 6.94 12.35 49.67
N SER A 61 5.73 11.93 49.29
CA SER A 61 4.54 12.05 50.13
C SER A 61 4.67 11.08 51.30
N THR A 62 4.45 11.56 52.52
CA THR A 62 4.55 10.71 53.71
C THR A 62 3.28 9.86 53.88
N ASP A 63 3.40 8.71 54.56
CA ASP A 63 2.25 7.81 54.83
C ASP A 63 1.06 8.52 55.52
N ALA A 64 1.32 9.64 56.22
CA ALA A 64 0.27 10.47 56.84
C ALA A 64 -0.60 11.22 55.81
N ASP A 65 -0.03 11.64 54.68
CA ASP A 65 -0.74 12.39 53.63
C ASP A 65 -1.69 11.49 52.83
N ILE A 66 -1.31 10.22 52.67
CA ILE A 66 -2.11 9.20 51.97
C ILE A 66 -3.33 8.80 52.83
N VAL A 67 -3.16 8.72 54.15
CA VAL A 67 -4.27 8.39 55.08
C VAL A 67 -5.28 9.53 55.17
N GLN A 68 -4.85 10.80 55.11
CA GLN A 68 -5.74 11.96 55.07
C GLN A 68 -6.60 11.99 53.79
N LEU A 69 -6.02 11.66 52.64
CA LEU A 69 -6.74 11.55 51.37
C LEU A 69 -7.77 10.40 51.37
N ALA A 70 -7.44 9.27 52.01
CA ALA A 70 -8.37 8.14 52.15
C ALA A 70 -9.54 8.47 53.08
N LEU A 71 -9.32 9.25 54.14
CA LEU A 71 -10.36 9.69 55.07
C LEU A 71 -11.27 10.77 54.48
N ASN A 72 -10.74 11.69 53.67
CA ASN A 72 -11.55 12.70 52.99
C ASN A 72 -12.47 12.10 51.91
N ASN A 73 -12.05 11.02 51.25
CA ASN A 73 -12.88 10.32 50.26
C ASN A 73 -14.02 9.47 50.87
N GLN A 74 -14.02 9.23 52.19
CA GLN A 74 -15.10 8.52 52.89
C GLN A 74 -16.16 9.44 53.50
N ALA A 75 -16.00 10.77 53.37
CA ALA A 75 -16.90 11.76 53.98
C ALA A 75 -17.91 12.40 53.00
N GLU A 76 -17.93 12.02 51.72
CA GLU A 76 -18.86 12.55 50.72
C GLU A 76 -20.08 11.64 50.40
N ASP A 77 -20.34 10.61 51.22
CA ASP A 77 -21.61 9.86 51.16
C ASP A 77 -22.54 10.30 52.30
N GLY A 78 -23.31 11.37 52.07
CA GLY A 78 -24.23 11.90 53.08
C GLY A 78 -25.29 12.89 52.58
N LEU A 79 -26.42 12.34 52.13
CA LEU A 79 -27.80 12.90 52.12
C LEU A 79 -28.13 14.12 51.23
N SER A 80 -28.86 13.89 50.12
CA SER A 80 -30.18 14.52 49.87
C SER A 80 -30.99 13.73 48.83
N ALA A 81 -32.30 13.73 49.01
CA ALA A 81 -33.27 12.87 48.34
C ALA A 81 -33.60 13.27 46.89
N ASP A 82 -34.17 12.27 46.21
CA ASP A 82 -34.96 12.27 44.96
C ASP A 82 -34.25 11.92 43.64
N GLU A 83 -34.93 11.02 42.91
CA GLU A 83 -34.81 10.60 41.50
C GLU A 83 -34.06 9.29 41.16
N ASP A 84 -34.86 8.21 41.18
CA ASP A 84 -35.03 7.15 40.17
C ASP A 84 -33.82 6.36 39.60
N ASP A 85 -33.86 5.05 39.88
CA ASP A 85 -33.31 3.90 39.12
C ASP A 85 -31.97 4.07 38.39
N LYS A 86 -30.86 3.78 39.10
CA LYS A 86 -29.61 3.31 38.48
C LYS A 86 -29.09 2.04 39.16
N GLU A 87 -29.22 0.95 38.43
CA GLU A 87 -28.63 -0.36 38.70
C GLU A 87 -27.10 -0.24 38.85
N ILE A 88 -26.54 -0.61 40.00
CA ILE A 88 -25.08 -0.65 40.23
C ILE A 88 -24.51 -1.79 39.39
N GLN A 89 -23.85 -1.47 38.27
CA GLN A 89 -23.07 -2.43 37.51
C GLN A 89 -21.79 -2.80 38.27
N GLU A 90 -21.77 -3.95 38.95
CA GLU A 90 -20.52 -4.58 39.38
C GLU A 90 -19.67 -4.89 38.13
N LYS A 91 -18.46 -4.31 38.07
CA LYS A 91 -17.48 -4.65 37.02
C LYS A 91 -17.19 -6.16 37.09
N PRO A 92 -17.26 -6.90 35.97
CA PRO A 92 -17.00 -8.33 35.99
C PRO A 92 -15.56 -8.61 36.43
N LEU A 93 -15.40 -9.58 37.34
CA LEU A 93 -14.09 -10.07 37.76
C LEU A 93 -13.31 -10.60 36.54
N PRO A 94 -12.04 -10.18 36.35
CA PRO A 94 -11.26 -10.57 35.20
C PRO A 94 -11.05 -12.08 35.17
N SER A 95 -11.12 -12.65 33.97
CA SER A 95 -10.80 -14.05 33.76
C SER A 95 -9.33 -14.34 34.08
N VAL A 96 -9.01 -15.60 34.36
CA VAL A 96 -7.62 -16.02 34.63
C VAL A 96 -6.68 -15.66 33.47
N SER A 97 -7.16 -15.65 32.22
CA SER A 97 -6.33 -15.20 31.09
C SER A 97 -6.08 -13.70 31.12
N GLU A 98 -7.08 -12.88 31.42
CA GLU A 98 -6.94 -11.42 31.51
C GLU A 98 -6.03 -11.02 32.66
N ALA A 99 -6.17 -11.66 33.82
CA ALA A 99 -5.27 -11.46 34.96
C ALA A 99 -3.80 -11.81 34.59
N MET A 100 -3.58 -12.87 33.81
CA MET A 100 -2.24 -13.26 33.37
C MET A 100 -1.65 -12.31 32.32
N VAL A 101 -2.48 -11.66 31.50
CA VAL A 101 -2.02 -10.57 30.60
C VAL A 101 -1.55 -9.38 31.44
N HIS A 102 -2.34 -8.96 32.43
CA HIS A 102 -1.95 -7.85 33.29
C HIS A 102 -0.70 -8.13 34.13
N ILE A 103 -0.51 -9.36 34.61
CA ILE A 103 0.74 -9.75 35.30
C ILE A 103 1.95 -9.70 34.33
N ARG A 104 1.78 -10.04 33.03
CA ARG A 104 2.85 -9.89 32.03
C ARG A 104 3.17 -8.44 31.73
N GLU A 105 2.15 -7.60 31.56
CA GLU A 105 2.34 -6.15 31.35
C GLU A 105 3.06 -5.52 32.54
N PHE A 106 2.66 -5.89 33.75
CA PHE A 106 3.30 -5.45 35.00
C PHE A 106 4.77 -5.90 35.06
N ARG A 107 5.09 -7.13 34.66
CA ARG A 107 6.47 -7.61 34.58
C ARG A 107 7.30 -6.82 33.57
N CYS A 108 6.76 -6.56 32.38
CA CYS A 108 7.43 -5.78 31.34
C CYS A 108 7.70 -4.33 31.78
N PHE A 109 6.80 -3.73 32.57
CA PHE A 109 6.99 -2.39 33.12
C PHE A 109 8.26 -2.31 33.99
N PHE A 110 8.48 -3.28 34.88
CA PHE A 110 9.68 -3.29 35.73
C PHE A 110 10.97 -3.61 34.97
N GLN A 111 10.91 -4.34 33.85
CA GLN A 111 12.10 -4.62 33.02
C GLN A 111 12.67 -3.36 32.34
N GLY A 112 11.89 -2.28 32.21
CA GLY A 112 12.33 -1.01 31.65
C GLY A 112 12.95 -0.04 32.66
N GLN A 113 12.99 -0.39 33.95
CA GLN A 113 13.45 0.49 35.03
C GLN A 113 14.88 0.13 35.47
N SER A 114 15.74 1.14 35.69
CA SER A 114 17.17 0.94 35.91
C SER A 114 17.59 0.55 37.33
N ASN A 115 16.66 0.48 38.30
CA ASN A 115 16.93 0.20 39.72
C ASN A 115 15.89 -0.75 40.34
N VAL A 116 15.70 -1.95 39.79
CA VAL A 116 14.76 -2.95 40.33
C VAL A 116 15.54 -4.16 40.84
N GLU A 117 15.34 -4.54 42.10
CA GLU A 117 15.97 -5.74 42.67
C GLU A 117 15.39 -7.02 42.05
N ASP A 118 16.27 -8.01 41.80
CA ASP A 118 15.90 -9.30 41.21
C ASP A 118 14.83 -10.08 42.00
N SER A 119 14.72 -9.79 43.31
CA SER A 119 13.70 -10.37 44.20
C SER A 119 12.26 -10.08 43.73
N ILE A 120 12.03 -8.93 43.11
CA ILE A 120 10.72 -8.50 42.61
C ILE A 120 10.30 -9.36 41.41
N PHE A 121 11.23 -9.65 40.50
CA PHE A 121 10.95 -10.52 39.35
C PHE A 121 10.67 -11.96 39.77
N VAL A 122 11.36 -12.47 40.79
CA VAL A 122 11.09 -13.79 41.37
C VAL A 122 9.70 -13.86 42.00
N SER A 123 9.27 -12.81 42.71
CA SER A 123 7.91 -12.74 43.27
C SER A 123 6.83 -12.70 42.19
N ILE A 124 7.02 -11.91 41.13
CA ILE A 124 6.09 -11.85 39.98
C ILE A 124 6.02 -13.19 39.25
N ASP A 125 7.18 -13.84 39.05
CA ASP A 125 7.25 -15.15 38.38
C ASP A 125 6.65 -16.27 39.25
N SER A 126 6.64 -16.14 40.58
CA SER A 126 5.97 -17.08 41.49
C SER A 126 4.44 -17.14 41.29
N CYS A 127 3.82 -16.03 40.85
CA CYS A 127 2.40 -15.99 40.52
C CYS A 127 2.06 -16.85 39.29
N PHE A 128 3.02 -17.09 38.39
CA PHE A 128 2.85 -18.01 37.26
C PHE A 128 2.90 -19.49 37.67
N CYS A 129 3.47 -19.81 38.84
CA CYS A 129 3.71 -21.19 39.30
C CYS A 129 2.68 -21.74 40.30
N MET A 130 1.60 -21.01 40.61
CA MET A 130 0.49 -21.53 41.43
C MET A 130 -0.44 -22.44 40.61
N SER A 131 0.06 -23.59 40.18
CA SER A 131 -0.77 -24.73 39.76
C SER A 131 -0.16 -26.04 40.26
N GLN A 132 -0.10 -26.18 41.58
CA GLN A 132 -0.07 -27.49 42.21
C GLN A 132 -1.23 -27.52 43.20
N LYS A 133 -2.35 -28.10 42.75
CA LYS A 133 -3.50 -28.37 43.61
C LYS A 133 -3.08 -29.44 44.62
N THR A 134 -2.98 -29.08 45.88
CA THR A 134 -2.93 -30.02 47.00
C THR A 134 -4.21 -30.86 46.98
N GLU A 135 -4.09 -32.18 46.86
CA GLU A 135 -5.26 -33.08 46.90
C GLU A 135 -5.92 -33.03 48.28
N LYS A 136 -7.18 -32.58 48.31
CA LYS A 136 -8.03 -32.67 49.50
C LYS A 136 -8.48 -34.12 49.70
N PRO A 137 -8.61 -34.60 50.94
CA PRO A 137 -9.02 -35.97 51.20
C PRO A 137 -10.43 -36.22 50.64
N THR A 138 -10.55 -37.28 49.85
CA THR A 138 -11.81 -37.71 49.24
C THR A 138 -12.69 -38.38 50.29
N LEU A 139 -13.88 -37.81 50.52
CA LEU A 139 -14.95 -38.47 51.26
C LEU A 139 -15.40 -39.71 50.46
N SER A 140 -15.11 -40.88 51.02
CA SER A 140 -15.56 -42.17 50.51
C SER A 140 -17.09 -42.23 50.51
N GLY A 141 -17.71 -42.35 49.33
CA GLY A 141 -19.09 -42.83 49.25
C GLY A 141 -19.99 -42.27 48.16
N GLN A 142 -19.60 -41.24 47.40
CA GLN A 142 -20.47 -40.70 46.35
C GLN A 142 -19.91 -40.95 44.96
N ARG A 143 -20.67 -41.71 44.16
CA ARG A 143 -20.33 -42.13 42.79
C ARG A 143 -20.44 -40.92 41.85
N ILE A 144 -19.39 -40.09 41.81
CA ILE A 144 -19.30 -38.96 40.88
C ILE A 144 -18.98 -39.51 39.48
N LYS A 145 -19.92 -39.36 38.54
CA LYS A 145 -19.65 -39.57 37.11
C LYS A 145 -18.70 -38.48 36.63
N THR A 146 -17.42 -38.81 36.45
CA THR A 146 -16.44 -37.95 35.79
C THR A 146 -16.84 -37.72 34.33
N ARG A 147 -17.03 -36.45 33.93
CA ARG A 147 -17.05 -36.07 32.51
C ARG A 147 -15.66 -36.36 31.93
N LYS A 148 -15.62 -36.94 30.72
CA LYS A 148 -14.39 -37.20 29.96
C LYS A 148 -13.55 -35.92 29.94
N ARG A 149 -12.37 -35.97 30.54
CA ARG A 149 -11.35 -34.92 30.46
C ARG A 149 -10.77 -35.09 29.06
N ASP A 150 -10.94 -34.11 28.17
CA ASP A 150 -10.31 -34.13 26.85
C ASP A 150 -8.79 -34.23 27.05
N GLU A 151 -8.21 -35.36 26.67
CA GLU A 151 -6.76 -35.49 26.52
C GLU A 151 -6.35 -34.46 25.47
N LYS A 152 -5.53 -33.47 25.85
CA LYS A 152 -4.89 -32.60 24.85
C LYS A 152 -4.10 -33.52 23.92
N GLU A 153 -4.56 -33.68 22.68
CA GLU A 153 -3.84 -34.43 21.66
C GLU A 153 -2.38 -33.98 21.66
N LYS A 154 -1.45 -34.92 21.76
CA LYS A 154 -0.02 -34.65 21.73
C LYS A 154 0.35 -34.03 20.39
N TYR A 155 1.19 -33.00 20.39
CA TYR A 155 1.69 -32.41 19.14
C TYR A 155 2.64 -33.41 18.49
N ASP A 156 2.26 -33.94 17.33
CA ASP A 156 2.99 -34.98 16.60
C ASP A 156 3.08 -34.60 15.10
N PRO A 157 3.99 -33.67 14.74
CA PRO A 157 4.18 -33.24 13.36
C PRO A 157 4.74 -34.36 12.47
N THR A 158 5.48 -35.32 13.05
CA THR A 158 6.03 -36.47 12.33
C THR A 158 4.92 -37.45 11.95
N GLY A 159 4.03 -37.79 12.87
CA GLY A 159 2.86 -38.63 12.58
C GLY A 159 1.93 -37.99 11.54
N PHE A 160 1.71 -36.66 11.64
CA PHE A 160 0.96 -35.92 10.62
C PHE A 160 1.64 -35.98 9.25
N ARG A 161 2.96 -35.74 9.19
CA ARG A 161 3.75 -35.82 7.96
C ARG A 161 3.60 -37.19 7.30
N ASP A 162 3.77 -38.26 8.06
CA ASP A 162 3.73 -39.63 7.54
C ASP A 162 2.36 -39.96 6.94
N ALA A 163 1.27 -39.51 7.57
CA ALA A 163 -0.09 -39.68 7.04
C ALA A 163 -0.32 -38.90 5.73
N ILE A 164 0.21 -37.67 5.63
CA ILE A 164 0.13 -36.88 4.39
C ILE A 164 0.98 -37.50 3.28
N ILE A 165 2.24 -37.84 3.56
CA ILE A 165 3.15 -38.46 2.59
C ILE A 165 2.57 -39.77 2.05
N GLN A 166 1.98 -40.60 2.92
CA GLN A 166 1.32 -41.83 2.50
C GLN A 166 0.23 -41.55 1.46
N GLY A 167 -0.71 -40.64 1.75
CA GLY A 167 -1.80 -40.34 0.82
C GLY A 167 -1.36 -39.63 -0.47
N LEU A 168 -0.30 -38.82 -0.41
CA LEU A 168 0.32 -38.23 -1.60
C LEU A 168 0.95 -39.30 -2.49
N ASN A 169 1.71 -40.23 -1.91
CA ASN A 169 2.33 -41.33 -2.66
C ASN A 169 1.29 -42.29 -3.25
N GLU A 170 0.18 -42.55 -2.55
CA GLU A 170 -0.95 -43.33 -3.07
C GLU A 170 -1.66 -42.64 -4.25
N SER A 171 -1.64 -41.30 -4.28
CA SER A 171 -2.20 -40.50 -5.39
C SER A 171 -1.29 -40.47 -6.62
N GLY A 172 -0.01 -40.80 -6.46
CA GLY A 172 0.97 -40.80 -7.55
C GLY A 172 1.21 -39.41 -8.15
N SER A 173 1.38 -39.34 -9.47
CA SER A 173 1.62 -38.10 -10.21
C SER A 173 0.34 -37.33 -10.59
N ASP A 174 -0.83 -37.80 -10.18
CA ASP A 174 -2.11 -37.18 -10.53
C ASP A 174 -2.50 -36.10 -9.50
N LEU A 175 -2.36 -34.83 -9.89
CA LEU A 175 -2.63 -33.68 -9.03
C LEU A 175 -4.12 -33.46 -8.74
N GLU A 176 -5.02 -34.06 -9.53
CA GLU A 176 -6.46 -34.06 -9.22
C GLU A 176 -6.76 -35.03 -8.07
N LEU A 177 -6.14 -36.22 -8.09
CA LEU A 177 -6.22 -37.17 -6.98
C LEU A 177 -5.60 -36.59 -5.70
N VAL A 178 -4.44 -35.92 -5.81
CA VAL A 178 -3.83 -35.19 -4.69
C VAL A 178 -4.78 -34.16 -4.11
N SER A 179 -5.43 -33.35 -4.95
CA SER A 179 -6.41 -32.35 -4.49
C SER A 179 -7.58 -32.99 -3.76
N LYS A 180 -8.10 -34.12 -4.26
CA LYS A 180 -9.20 -34.87 -3.66
C LYS A 180 -8.81 -35.52 -2.34
N PHE A 181 -7.61 -36.08 -2.26
CA PHE A 181 -7.04 -36.61 -1.03
C PHE A 181 -6.95 -35.51 0.02
N LEU A 182 -6.33 -34.37 -0.30
CA LEU A 182 -6.16 -33.26 0.63
C LEU A 182 -7.51 -32.68 1.10
N ASP A 183 -8.53 -32.63 0.25
CA ASP A 183 -9.89 -32.23 0.65
C ASP A 183 -10.48 -33.23 1.66
N THR A 184 -10.47 -34.52 1.35
CA THR A 184 -11.06 -35.55 2.23
C THR A 184 -10.28 -35.77 3.52
N ALA A 185 -8.95 -35.67 3.48
CA ALA A 185 -8.07 -35.88 4.62
C ALA A 185 -8.19 -34.77 5.67
N GLY A 186 -8.54 -33.53 5.30
CA GLY A 186 -8.71 -32.43 6.24
C GLY A 186 -9.89 -32.59 7.21
N SER A 187 -10.78 -33.57 6.97
CA SER A 187 -11.82 -33.96 7.94
C SER A 187 -11.31 -34.93 9.02
N LYS A 188 -10.14 -35.56 8.79
CA LYS A 188 -9.53 -36.55 9.69
C LYS A 188 -8.23 -36.03 10.33
N LEU A 189 -7.48 -35.21 9.59
CA LEU A 189 -6.21 -34.63 10.00
C LEU A 189 -6.41 -33.16 10.36
N ASP A 190 -5.78 -32.72 11.45
CA ASP A 190 -5.89 -31.34 11.93
C ASP A 190 -4.96 -30.38 11.16
N TYR A 191 -5.45 -29.85 10.04
CA TYR A 191 -4.70 -28.86 9.26
C TYR A 191 -4.49 -27.54 9.99
N ARG A 192 -5.36 -27.18 10.94
CA ARG A 192 -5.20 -25.92 11.68
C ARG A 192 -3.98 -25.97 12.57
N ARG A 193 -3.70 -27.13 13.17
CA ARG A 193 -2.55 -27.35 14.05
C ARG A 193 -1.25 -27.63 13.29
N TYR A 194 -1.34 -28.32 12.15
CA TYR A 194 -0.17 -28.77 11.39
C TYR A 194 -0.02 -28.05 10.03
N GLY A 195 -0.62 -26.87 9.87
CA GLY A 195 -0.62 -26.15 8.60
C GLY A 195 0.76 -25.81 8.06
N GLU A 196 1.71 -25.44 8.93
CA GLU A 196 3.11 -25.22 8.54
C GLU A 196 3.73 -26.51 7.99
N THR A 197 3.58 -27.63 8.72
CA THR A 197 4.06 -28.94 8.28
C THR A 197 3.41 -29.38 6.96
N LEU A 198 2.13 -29.09 6.77
CA LEU A 198 1.42 -29.39 5.53
C LEU A 198 2.06 -28.65 4.35
N PHE A 199 2.31 -27.35 4.47
CA PHE A 199 2.91 -26.58 3.39
C PHE A 199 4.39 -26.88 3.17
N ASP A 200 5.16 -27.20 4.22
CA ASP A 200 6.52 -27.75 4.09
C ASP A 200 6.53 -28.98 3.17
N ILE A 201 5.58 -29.91 3.38
CA ILE A 201 5.45 -31.14 2.56
C ILE A 201 5.05 -30.80 1.12
N LEU A 202 4.08 -29.92 0.90
CA LEU A 202 3.64 -29.56 -0.44
C LEU A 202 4.74 -28.82 -1.24
N LEU A 203 5.57 -28.02 -0.57
CA LEU A 203 6.64 -27.25 -1.19
C LEU A 203 7.89 -28.11 -1.41
N ALA A 204 8.37 -28.78 -0.37
CA ALA A 204 9.69 -29.42 -0.34
C ALA A 204 9.65 -30.95 -0.18
N GLY A 205 8.47 -31.54 -0.01
CA GLY A 205 8.30 -33.00 0.07
C GLY A 205 8.49 -33.59 1.46
N GLY A 206 8.70 -32.76 2.49
CA GLY A 206 8.86 -33.18 3.88
C GLY A 206 8.97 -31.98 4.82
N ILE A 207 9.14 -32.21 6.12
CA ILE A 207 9.28 -31.13 7.12
C ILE A 207 10.57 -30.33 6.85
N LEU A 208 10.47 -29.00 6.76
CA LEU A 208 11.63 -28.13 6.59
C LEU A 208 12.19 -27.73 7.96
N ALA A 209 13.47 -28.04 8.18
CA ALA A 209 14.22 -27.52 9.32
C ALA A 209 14.65 -26.06 9.06
N PRO A 210 14.96 -25.28 10.11
CA PRO A 210 15.52 -23.95 9.96
C PRO A 210 16.76 -23.98 9.06
N GLY A 211 16.77 -23.15 8.02
CA GLY A 211 17.84 -23.12 7.02
C GLY A 211 17.55 -23.84 5.70
N GLY A 212 16.36 -24.45 5.56
CA GLY A 212 15.88 -24.99 4.28
C GLY A 212 16.30 -26.44 3.99
N THR A 213 16.84 -27.15 4.97
CA THR A 213 17.12 -28.59 4.85
C THR A 213 15.94 -29.41 5.32
N LEU A 214 15.64 -30.52 4.64
CA LEU A 214 14.58 -31.44 5.07
C LEU A 214 14.99 -32.19 6.34
N ALA A 215 14.11 -32.19 7.34
CA ALA A 215 14.27 -32.98 8.56
C ALA A 215 14.25 -34.48 8.20
N VAL A 216 15.29 -35.20 8.65
CA VAL A 216 15.42 -36.64 8.44
C VAL A 216 14.88 -37.36 9.67
N ASP A 217 14.17 -38.47 9.46
CA ASP A 217 13.72 -39.31 10.55
C ASP A 217 14.91 -40.02 11.22
N ALA A 218 14.78 -40.33 12.52
CA ALA A 218 15.81 -41.08 13.24
C ALA A 218 15.89 -42.54 12.74
N ASP A 219 14.80 -43.06 12.16
CA ASP A 219 14.73 -44.37 11.53
C ASP A 219 14.96 -44.28 10.00
N PRO A 220 16.09 -44.78 9.46
CA PRO A 220 16.39 -44.74 8.03
C PRO A 220 15.43 -45.53 7.14
N LEU A 221 14.62 -46.43 7.72
CA LEU A 221 13.67 -47.27 6.98
C LEU A 221 12.31 -46.58 6.75
N LYS A 222 12.05 -45.45 7.42
CA LYS A 222 10.81 -44.70 7.24
C LYS A 222 10.93 -43.67 6.11
N THR A 223 9.99 -43.72 5.17
CA THR A 223 9.85 -42.73 4.10
C THR A 223 9.45 -41.38 4.69
N SER A 224 10.43 -40.53 4.91
CA SER A 224 10.25 -39.17 5.44
C SER A 224 10.08 -38.10 4.34
N ARG A 225 10.05 -38.52 3.06
CA ARG A 225 9.97 -37.63 1.90
C ARG A 225 9.03 -38.16 0.83
N THR A 226 8.42 -37.25 0.07
CA THR A 226 7.64 -37.53 -1.14
C THR A 226 8.18 -36.72 -2.32
N ASP A 227 8.08 -37.30 -3.52
CA ASP A 227 8.35 -36.60 -4.79
C ASP A 227 7.13 -35.85 -5.32
N VAL A 228 5.96 -35.98 -4.68
CA VAL A 228 4.75 -35.24 -5.00
C VAL A 228 4.78 -33.86 -4.32
N CYS A 229 5.75 -33.04 -4.72
CA CYS A 229 5.97 -31.70 -4.21
C CYS A 229 6.54 -30.76 -5.27
N ILE A 230 6.49 -29.46 -5.02
CA ILE A 230 6.96 -28.43 -5.97
C ILE A 230 8.45 -28.55 -6.28
N PHE A 231 9.28 -28.92 -5.30
CA PHE A 231 10.73 -29.04 -5.51
C PHE A 231 11.11 -30.23 -6.42
N SER A 232 10.37 -31.33 -6.35
CA SER A 232 10.56 -32.52 -7.20
C SER A 232 9.80 -32.44 -8.54
N ALA A 233 8.85 -31.52 -8.69
CA ALA A 233 8.08 -31.33 -9.94
C ALA A 233 8.95 -30.95 -11.15
N ASP A 234 8.50 -31.24 -12.37
CA ASP A 234 9.18 -30.76 -13.57
C ASP A 234 9.20 -29.22 -13.63
N ASP A 235 10.30 -28.64 -14.12
CA ASP A 235 10.43 -27.18 -14.28
C ASP A 235 9.67 -26.65 -15.53
N ASN A 236 8.43 -27.10 -15.68
CA ASN A 236 7.48 -26.65 -16.69
C ASN A 236 6.41 -25.77 -16.01
N LEU A 237 6.14 -24.61 -16.59
CA LEU A 237 5.16 -23.66 -16.06
C LEU A 237 3.76 -24.29 -15.93
N ASP A 238 3.33 -25.13 -16.88
CA ASP A 238 2.02 -25.79 -16.80
C ASP A 238 1.93 -26.76 -15.62
N THR A 239 2.99 -27.54 -15.38
CA THR A 239 3.09 -28.42 -14.21
C THR A 239 3.05 -27.62 -12.91
N LEU A 240 3.81 -26.53 -12.82
CA LEU A 240 3.84 -25.67 -11.64
C LEU A 240 2.51 -24.95 -11.40
N LYS A 241 1.78 -24.58 -12.46
CA LYS A 241 0.39 -24.08 -12.36
C LYS A 241 -0.53 -25.11 -11.74
N ASN A 242 -0.42 -26.37 -12.12
CA ASN A 242 -1.24 -27.43 -11.53
C ASN A 242 -0.94 -27.60 -10.04
N TYR A 243 0.34 -27.56 -9.62
CA TYR A 243 0.70 -27.56 -8.20
C TYR A 243 0.17 -26.33 -7.45
N ALA A 244 0.29 -25.13 -8.02
CA ALA A 244 -0.29 -23.92 -7.45
C ALA A 244 -1.83 -24.00 -7.35
N GLN A 245 -2.47 -24.71 -8.30
CA GLN A 245 -3.91 -24.96 -8.28
C GLN A 245 -4.32 -25.91 -7.14
N VAL A 246 -3.50 -26.90 -6.78
CA VAL A 246 -3.72 -27.74 -5.59
C VAL A 246 -3.79 -26.86 -4.34
N ILE A 247 -2.79 -25.98 -4.15
CA ILE A 247 -2.76 -25.04 -3.02
C ILE A 247 -3.99 -24.11 -3.06
N THR A 248 -4.33 -23.59 -4.24
CA THR A 248 -5.50 -22.71 -4.41
C THR A 248 -6.82 -23.40 -4.03
N LYS A 249 -7.02 -24.65 -4.47
CA LYS A 249 -8.20 -25.46 -4.11
C LYS A 249 -8.23 -25.73 -2.60
N LEU A 250 -7.09 -26.06 -2.01
CA LEU A 250 -6.94 -26.30 -0.57
C LEU A 250 -7.31 -25.06 0.25
N ILE A 251 -6.76 -23.88 -0.07
CA ILE A 251 -7.09 -22.62 0.62
C ILE A 251 -8.55 -22.23 0.43
N ARG A 252 -9.11 -22.44 -0.77
CA ARG A 252 -10.53 -22.15 -1.02
C ARG A 252 -11.45 -23.00 -0.13
N ARG A 253 -11.08 -24.26 0.11
CA ARG A 253 -11.84 -25.17 0.98
C ARG A 253 -11.60 -24.89 2.47
N TYR A 254 -10.35 -24.67 2.85
CA TYR A 254 -9.91 -24.46 4.23
C TYR A 254 -9.37 -23.05 4.39
N LYS A 255 -10.26 -22.05 4.30
CA LYS A 255 -9.90 -20.62 4.28
C LYS A 255 -9.05 -20.18 5.47
N TYR A 256 -9.19 -20.83 6.62
CA TYR A 256 -8.37 -20.56 7.81
C TYR A 256 -6.87 -20.84 7.60
N LEU A 257 -6.48 -21.60 6.57
CA LEU A 257 -5.08 -21.86 6.22
C LEU A 257 -4.42 -20.73 5.44
N GLU A 258 -5.18 -19.74 4.96
CA GLU A 258 -4.64 -18.61 4.19
C GLU A 258 -3.54 -17.88 4.95
N LYS A 259 -3.76 -17.63 6.24
CA LYS A 259 -2.77 -16.97 7.08
C LYS A 259 -1.52 -17.83 7.27
N THR A 260 -1.70 -19.13 7.48
CA THR A 260 -0.59 -20.09 7.60
C THR A 260 0.20 -20.20 6.30
N LEU A 261 -0.44 -20.15 5.14
CA LEU A 261 0.22 -20.12 3.83
C LEU A 261 1.07 -18.85 3.67
N GLU A 262 0.53 -17.69 4.03
CA GLU A 262 1.27 -16.42 3.99
C GLU A 262 2.53 -16.50 4.87
N ASP A 263 2.38 -16.96 6.11
CA ASP A 263 3.49 -17.02 7.07
C ASP A 263 4.51 -18.10 6.69
N GLU A 264 4.07 -19.19 6.06
CA GLU A 264 4.95 -20.18 5.46
C GLU A 264 5.80 -19.60 4.33
N PHE A 265 5.18 -18.89 3.37
CA PHE A 265 5.95 -18.24 2.30
C PHE A 265 6.93 -17.20 2.85
N LYS A 266 6.58 -16.46 3.91
CA LYS A 266 7.55 -15.59 4.59
C LYS A 266 8.74 -16.37 5.14
N LYS A 267 8.52 -17.56 5.72
CA LYS A 267 9.57 -18.42 6.29
C LYS A 267 10.45 -19.01 5.18
N VAL A 268 9.86 -19.64 4.16
CA VAL A 268 10.58 -20.30 3.07
C VAL A 268 11.44 -19.32 2.27
N LEU A 269 10.96 -18.10 2.04
CA LEU A 269 11.70 -17.07 1.32
C LEU A 269 12.96 -16.59 2.07
N VAL A 270 13.04 -16.76 3.39
CA VAL A 270 14.27 -16.50 4.16
C VAL A 270 15.29 -17.62 3.94
N PHE A 271 14.85 -18.83 3.63
CA PHE A 271 15.72 -20.01 3.47
C PHE A 271 16.19 -20.25 2.03
N LEU A 272 16.02 -19.29 1.11
CA LEU A 272 16.40 -19.46 -0.30
C LEU A 272 17.83 -19.97 -0.47
N LYS A 273 18.78 -19.55 0.37
CA LYS A 273 20.17 -20.01 0.33
C LYS A 273 20.32 -21.53 0.49
N GLY A 274 19.46 -22.18 1.26
CA GLY A 274 19.45 -23.63 1.47
C GLY A 274 18.94 -24.44 0.27
N PHE A 275 18.26 -23.80 -0.68
CA PHE A 275 17.70 -24.46 -1.85
C PHE A 275 18.65 -24.41 -3.05
N SER A 276 18.57 -25.40 -3.93
CA SER A 276 19.28 -25.42 -5.21
C SER A 276 18.73 -24.36 -6.17
N PRO A 277 19.50 -23.91 -7.19
CA PRO A 277 19.02 -22.95 -8.18
C PRO A 277 17.72 -23.37 -8.87
N LEU A 278 17.57 -24.66 -9.20
CA LEU A 278 16.34 -25.19 -9.80
C LEU A 278 15.14 -25.10 -8.86
N GLN A 279 15.33 -25.43 -7.57
CA GLN A 279 14.27 -25.30 -6.57
C GLN A 279 13.83 -23.84 -6.38
N ARG A 280 14.78 -22.88 -6.38
CA ARG A 280 14.49 -21.45 -6.30
C ARG A 280 13.69 -20.96 -7.51
N SER A 281 14.06 -21.38 -8.72
CA SER A 281 13.32 -21.08 -9.95
C SER A 281 11.87 -21.59 -9.87
N LYS A 282 11.67 -22.86 -9.51
CA LYS A 282 10.32 -23.45 -9.34
C LYS A 282 9.51 -22.72 -8.26
N LEU A 283 10.14 -22.42 -7.12
CA LEU A 283 9.50 -21.66 -6.04
C LEU A 283 9.12 -20.25 -6.49
N GLY A 284 9.97 -19.55 -7.25
CA GLY A 284 9.70 -18.22 -7.78
C GLY A 284 8.50 -18.23 -8.73
N LYS A 285 8.44 -19.21 -9.63
CA LYS A 285 7.30 -19.41 -10.55
C LYS A 285 5.99 -19.68 -9.80
N VAL A 286 5.99 -20.60 -8.83
CA VAL A 286 4.79 -20.89 -8.01
C VAL A 286 4.39 -19.68 -7.17
N THR A 287 5.35 -18.96 -6.58
CA THR A 287 5.11 -17.72 -5.84
C THR A 287 4.40 -16.71 -6.74
N ALA A 288 4.88 -16.51 -7.98
CA ALA A 288 4.25 -15.61 -8.94
C ALA A 288 2.81 -16.01 -9.28
N ILE A 289 2.53 -17.30 -9.47
CA ILE A 289 1.18 -17.81 -9.76
C ILE A 289 0.23 -17.56 -8.59
N LEU A 290 0.68 -17.80 -7.35
CA LEU A 290 -0.13 -17.57 -6.14
C LEU A 290 -0.30 -16.08 -5.83
N LEU A 291 0.66 -15.22 -6.21
CA LEU A 291 0.50 -13.76 -6.16
C LEU A 291 -0.53 -13.28 -7.18
N ALA A 292 -0.47 -13.81 -8.41
CA ALA A 292 -1.41 -13.49 -9.47
C ALA A 292 -2.84 -13.92 -9.15
N GLY A 293 -3.01 -15.07 -8.48
CA GLY A 293 -4.32 -15.55 -8.04
C GLY A 293 -4.82 -14.93 -6.73
N GLY A 294 -3.98 -14.18 -6.00
CA GLY A 294 -4.32 -13.53 -4.73
C GLY A 294 -4.34 -14.44 -3.50
N GLN A 295 -3.71 -15.62 -3.56
CA GLN A 295 -3.62 -16.56 -2.43
C GLN A 295 -2.56 -16.13 -1.41
N ILE A 296 -1.56 -15.37 -1.84
CA ILE A 296 -0.56 -14.75 -0.98
C ILE A 296 -0.42 -13.26 -1.33
N PRO A 297 -0.19 -12.37 -0.35
CA PRO A 297 0.05 -10.96 -0.61
C PRO A 297 1.49 -10.71 -1.09
N PRO A 298 1.75 -9.68 -1.92
CA PRO A 298 3.11 -9.37 -2.38
C PRO A 298 4.09 -8.96 -1.28
N THR A 299 3.58 -8.59 -0.10
CA THR A 299 4.40 -8.25 1.07
C THR A 299 5.34 -9.38 1.51
N VAL A 300 5.05 -10.65 1.18
CA VAL A 300 5.94 -11.77 1.46
C VAL A 300 7.29 -11.64 0.75
N LEU A 301 7.34 -11.01 -0.42
CA LEU A 301 8.57 -10.82 -1.21
C LEU A 301 9.59 -9.94 -0.47
N SER A 302 9.15 -9.08 0.45
CA SER A 302 10.05 -8.30 1.30
C SER A 302 10.97 -9.17 2.15
N LYS A 303 10.58 -10.43 2.43
CA LYS A 303 11.40 -11.37 3.21
C LYS A 303 12.62 -11.88 2.46
N VAL A 304 12.64 -11.74 1.14
CA VAL A 304 13.81 -12.04 0.30
C VAL A 304 14.95 -11.02 0.49
N LEU A 305 14.63 -9.81 0.98
CA LEU A 305 15.60 -8.75 1.27
C LEU A 305 16.40 -9.01 2.56
N GLN A 306 17.02 -10.19 2.65
CA GLN A 306 18.00 -10.51 3.69
C GLN A 306 19.40 -10.16 3.20
N ASP A 307 20.24 -9.59 4.07
CA ASP A 307 21.60 -9.17 3.73
C ASP A 307 22.42 -10.26 3.05
N HIS A 308 22.32 -11.51 3.52
CA HIS A 308 23.05 -12.63 2.94
C HIS A 308 22.52 -13.04 1.56
N LEU A 309 21.21 -12.97 1.32
CA LEU A 309 20.59 -13.27 0.02
C LEU A 309 20.88 -12.17 -1.01
N VAL A 310 20.88 -10.91 -0.57
CA VAL A 310 21.20 -9.75 -1.41
C VAL A 310 22.68 -9.73 -1.78
N LYS A 311 23.58 -10.00 -0.84
CA LYS A 311 25.03 -10.09 -1.10
C LYS A 311 25.37 -11.19 -2.11
N ASP A 312 24.73 -12.36 -1.97
CA ASP A 312 24.98 -13.52 -2.84
C ASP A 312 24.27 -13.42 -4.21
N GLY A 313 23.50 -12.35 -4.46
CA GLY A 313 22.72 -12.17 -5.70
C GLY A 313 21.45 -13.02 -5.81
N ILE A 314 21.22 -13.92 -4.85
CA ILE A 314 20.08 -14.83 -4.80
C ILE A 314 18.75 -14.06 -4.76
N ALA A 315 18.72 -12.95 -4.01
CA ALA A 315 17.54 -12.11 -3.91
C ALA A 315 17.13 -11.53 -5.28
N LEU A 316 18.11 -11.07 -6.06
CA LEU A 316 17.90 -10.51 -7.38
C LEU A 316 17.40 -11.56 -8.37
N ASP A 317 18.08 -12.72 -8.43
CA ASP A 317 17.69 -13.80 -9.34
C ASP A 317 16.26 -14.27 -9.06
N PHE A 318 15.94 -14.45 -7.77
CA PHE A 318 14.61 -14.88 -7.35
C PHE A 318 13.51 -13.86 -7.72
N ILE A 319 13.72 -12.55 -7.45
CA ILE A 319 12.71 -11.54 -7.78
C ILE A 319 12.53 -11.39 -9.30
N MET A 320 13.58 -11.60 -10.10
CA MET A 320 13.48 -11.59 -11.56
C MET A 320 12.61 -12.74 -12.06
N ASP A 321 12.79 -13.96 -11.55
CA ASP A 321 11.96 -15.12 -11.89
C ASP A 321 10.49 -14.90 -11.50
N VAL A 322 10.25 -14.30 -10.33
CA VAL A 322 8.90 -13.97 -9.87
C VAL A 322 8.26 -12.93 -10.79
N LEU A 323 8.90 -11.79 -11.04
CA LEU A 323 8.33 -10.71 -11.86
C LEU A 323 8.09 -11.14 -13.29
N LYS A 324 9.03 -11.88 -13.89
CA LYS A 324 8.90 -12.42 -15.25
C LYS A 324 7.70 -13.36 -15.36
N THR A 325 7.54 -14.26 -14.38
CA THR A 325 6.41 -15.18 -14.36
C THR A 325 5.09 -14.45 -14.09
N TRP A 326 5.09 -13.47 -13.19
CA TRP A 326 3.89 -12.73 -12.80
C TRP A 326 3.34 -11.88 -13.95
N LEU A 327 4.21 -11.27 -14.76
CA LEU A 327 3.83 -10.60 -16.01
C LEU A 327 3.29 -11.56 -17.08
N GLY A 328 3.59 -12.86 -16.98
CA GLY A 328 2.96 -13.89 -17.81
C GLY A 328 1.52 -14.20 -17.39
N GLU A 329 1.17 -13.98 -16.11
CA GLU A 329 -0.15 -14.27 -15.56
C GLU A 329 -1.09 -13.05 -15.51
N LYS A 330 -0.53 -11.83 -15.42
CA LYS A 330 -1.26 -10.56 -15.26
C LYS A 330 -0.65 -9.46 -16.12
N ASP A 331 -1.45 -8.46 -16.46
CA ASP A 331 -0.96 -7.26 -17.13
C ASP A 331 -0.04 -6.44 -16.22
N SER A 332 0.84 -5.64 -16.83
CA SER A 332 1.85 -4.87 -16.12
C SER A 332 1.28 -3.80 -15.19
N ALA A 333 0.12 -3.23 -15.49
CA ALA A 333 -0.52 -2.24 -14.62
C ALA A 333 -0.99 -2.90 -13.31
N THR A 334 -1.58 -4.10 -13.38
CA THR A 334 -1.99 -4.89 -12.21
C THR A 334 -0.79 -5.32 -11.36
N VAL A 335 0.29 -5.80 -11.99
CA VAL A 335 1.53 -6.18 -11.26
C VAL A 335 2.12 -4.96 -10.58
N TRP A 336 2.24 -3.84 -11.29
CA TRP A 336 2.77 -2.60 -10.73
C TRP A 336 1.93 -2.05 -9.57
N ALA A 337 0.60 -2.04 -9.69
CA ALA A 337 -0.29 -1.65 -8.61
C ALA A 337 -0.13 -2.53 -7.37
N SER A 338 0.06 -3.84 -7.57
CA SER A 338 0.29 -4.80 -6.48
C SER A 338 1.63 -4.56 -5.77
N LEU A 339 2.70 -4.25 -6.53
CA LEU A 339 4.00 -3.86 -5.97
C LEU A 339 3.92 -2.57 -5.16
N ARG A 340 3.22 -1.56 -5.68
CA ARG A 340 2.98 -0.29 -4.96
C ARG A 340 2.21 -0.49 -3.65
N LYS A 341 1.14 -1.29 -3.68
CA LYS A 341 0.36 -1.60 -2.48
C LYS A 341 1.20 -2.31 -1.40
N ALA A 342 2.21 -3.07 -1.82
CA ALA A 342 3.14 -3.74 -0.92
C ALA A 342 4.37 -2.89 -0.53
N GLY A 343 4.51 -1.67 -1.05
CA GLY A 343 5.67 -0.81 -0.82
C GLY A 343 6.98 -1.35 -1.39
N LEU A 344 6.90 -2.16 -2.45
CA LEU A 344 8.07 -2.78 -3.10
C LEU A 344 8.56 -2.02 -4.32
N ASP A 345 7.71 -1.19 -4.92
CA ASP A 345 8.00 -0.32 -6.06
C ASP A 345 9.24 0.58 -5.84
N SER A 346 9.33 1.22 -4.66
CA SER A 346 10.46 2.07 -4.29
C SER A 346 11.69 1.28 -3.81
N ARG A 347 11.54 -0.04 -3.60
CA ARG A 347 12.56 -0.91 -3.01
C ARG A 347 13.13 -1.93 -3.99
N LEU A 348 12.79 -1.85 -5.28
CA LEU A 348 13.31 -2.79 -6.28
C LEU A 348 14.84 -2.75 -6.39
N MET A 349 15.46 -1.60 -6.11
CA MET A 349 16.92 -1.47 -6.00
C MET A 349 17.52 -2.23 -4.82
N ASP A 350 16.76 -2.48 -3.75
CA ASP A 350 17.24 -3.17 -2.56
C ASP A 350 17.59 -4.64 -2.85
N PHE A 351 16.97 -5.24 -3.87
CA PHE A 351 17.25 -6.61 -4.30
C PHE A 351 18.63 -6.76 -4.94
N PHE A 352 19.23 -5.67 -5.43
CA PHE A 352 20.56 -5.69 -6.01
C PHE A 352 21.63 -5.74 -4.91
N PRO A 353 22.72 -6.52 -5.12
CA PRO A 353 23.92 -6.41 -4.29
C PRO A 353 24.39 -4.95 -4.22
N MET A 354 24.90 -4.51 -3.07
CA MET A 354 25.34 -3.12 -2.85
C MET A 354 26.27 -2.58 -3.95
N SER A 355 27.18 -3.42 -4.46
CA SER A 355 28.12 -3.06 -5.53
C SER A 355 27.46 -2.81 -6.90
N LYS A 356 26.22 -3.24 -7.08
CA LYS A 356 25.47 -3.17 -8.35
C LYS A 356 24.27 -2.22 -8.30
N ARG A 357 24.03 -1.52 -7.18
CA ARG A 357 22.90 -0.57 -7.03
C ARG A 357 23.16 0.71 -7.82
N ASN A 358 22.85 0.69 -9.11
CA ASN A 358 22.73 1.88 -9.93
C ASN A 358 21.64 1.72 -11.01
N ILE A 359 21.19 2.84 -11.57
CA ILE A 359 20.07 2.91 -12.52
C ILE A 359 20.38 2.17 -13.83
N GLU A 360 21.65 2.16 -14.26
CA GLU A 360 22.10 1.49 -15.49
C GLU A 360 22.01 -0.04 -15.36
N ASN A 361 22.47 -0.59 -14.23
CA ASN A 361 22.36 -2.00 -13.92
C ASN A 361 20.90 -2.42 -13.79
N LEU A 362 20.07 -1.65 -13.07
CA LEU A 362 18.64 -1.92 -12.98
C LEU A 362 18.00 -1.96 -14.37
N SER A 363 18.26 -0.94 -15.18
CA SER A 363 17.71 -0.84 -16.54
C SER A 363 18.16 -2.01 -17.41
N THR A 364 19.43 -2.41 -17.32
CA THR A 364 20.00 -3.51 -18.10
C THR A 364 19.41 -4.85 -17.67
N THR A 365 19.33 -5.12 -16.37
CA THR A 365 18.75 -6.35 -15.81
C THR A 365 17.26 -6.48 -16.12
N PHE A 366 16.48 -5.40 -16.02
CA PHE A 366 15.06 -5.45 -16.38
C PHE A 366 14.86 -5.70 -17.87
N LYS A 367 15.63 -5.03 -18.73
CA LYS A 367 15.60 -5.26 -20.19
C LYS A 367 15.95 -6.69 -20.57
N SER A 368 17.04 -7.24 -20.00
CA SER A 368 17.49 -8.61 -20.30
C SER A 368 16.49 -9.67 -19.84
N ASN A 369 15.67 -9.37 -18.84
CA ASN A 369 14.62 -10.26 -18.33
C ASN A 369 13.23 -10.01 -18.96
N GLY A 370 13.12 -9.11 -19.95
CA GLY A 370 11.85 -8.82 -20.64
C GLY A 370 10.89 -7.94 -19.84
N LEU A 371 11.36 -7.27 -18.78
CA LEU A 371 10.56 -6.46 -17.85
C LEU A 371 10.47 -4.98 -18.27
N ASN A 372 10.51 -4.68 -19.58
CA ASN A 372 10.54 -3.31 -20.10
C ASN A 372 9.36 -2.46 -19.61
N GLN A 373 8.18 -3.05 -19.57
CA GLN A 373 6.96 -2.35 -19.14
C GLN A 373 7.07 -1.89 -17.67
N LEU A 374 7.61 -2.73 -16.78
CA LEU A 374 7.84 -2.35 -15.37
C LEU A 374 8.93 -1.27 -15.25
N LEU A 375 9.94 -1.31 -16.13
CA LEU A 375 10.97 -0.27 -16.17
C LEU A 375 10.39 1.09 -16.57
N ASP A 376 9.42 1.12 -17.48
CA ASP A 376 8.75 2.36 -17.88
C ASP A 376 7.92 2.93 -16.72
N TYR A 377 7.23 2.08 -15.95
CA TYR A 377 6.54 2.50 -14.72
C TYR A 377 7.50 3.05 -13.66
N LEU A 378 8.67 2.44 -13.46
CA LEU A 378 9.70 2.95 -12.55
C LEU A 378 10.16 4.35 -12.93
N LYS A 379 10.47 4.56 -14.22
CA LYS A 379 10.89 5.89 -14.73
C LYS A 379 9.78 6.92 -14.59
N ALA A 380 8.54 6.54 -14.89
CA ALA A 380 7.39 7.43 -14.73
C ALA A 380 7.19 7.82 -13.27
N GLN A 381 7.35 6.87 -12.33
CA GLN A 381 7.25 7.12 -10.90
C GLN A 381 8.37 8.02 -10.40
N GLU A 382 9.63 7.76 -10.78
CA GLU A 382 10.77 8.60 -10.40
C GLU A 382 10.56 10.03 -10.90
N ASN A 383 10.18 10.20 -12.16
CA ASN A 383 9.84 11.50 -12.73
C ASN A 383 8.71 12.21 -11.97
N GLN A 384 7.70 11.46 -11.50
CA GLN A 384 6.62 12.03 -10.70
C GLN A 384 7.09 12.48 -9.31
N SER A 385 7.96 11.70 -8.65
CA SER A 385 8.56 12.09 -7.36
C SER A 385 9.41 13.34 -7.49
N VAL A 386 10.31 13.36 -8.48
CA VAL A 386 11.20 14.49 -8.78
C VAL A 386 10.39 15.75 -9.07
N LYS A 387 9.31 15.65 -9.84
CA LYS A 387 8.41 16.79 -10.07
C LYS A 387 7.79 17.32 -8.79
N LYS A 388 7.33 16.43 -7.90
CA LYS A 388 6.72 16.84 -6.62
C LYS A 388 7.75 17.53 -5.71
N GLU A 389 8.96 16.98 -5.63
CA GLU A 389 10.08 17.59 -4.89
C GLU A 389 10.48 18.94 -5.48
N LEU A 390 10.61 19.03 -6.81
CA LEU A 390 10.89 20.29 -7.50
C LEU A 390 9.80 21.33 -7.26
N GLN A 391 8.53 20.92 -7.31
CA GLN A 391 7.40 21.80 -7.02
C GLN A 391 7.45 22.34 -5.58
N GLN A 392 7.79 21.49 -4.61
CA GLN A 392 7.97 21.91 -3.22
C GLN A 392 9.15 22.87 -3.06
N GLN A 393 10.29 22.56 -3.68
CA GLN A 393 11.48 23.41 -3.65
C GLN A 393 11.19 24.79 -4.25
N VAL A 394 10.58 24.85 -5.44
CA VAL A 394 10.20 26.11 -6.09
C VAL A 394 9.17 26.85 -5.26
N GLY A 395 8.16 26.16 -4.74
CA GLY A 395 7.14 26.75 -3.86
C GLY A 395 7.75 27.38 -2.60
N GLN A 396 8.77 26.75 -2.01
CA GLN A 396 9.48 27.30 -0.85
C GLN A 396 10.30 28.54 -1.24
N MET A 397 11.08 28.48 -2.32
CA MET A 397 11.84 29.63 -2.82
C MET A 397 10.95 30.83 -3.10
N LEU A 398 9.78 30.60 -3.70
CA LEU A 398 8.79 31.65 -3.97
C LEU A 398 8.21 32.27 -2.69
N LYS A 399 7.93 31.45 -1.66
CA LYS A 399 7.47 31.93 -0.35
C LYS A 399 8.53 32.74 0.38
N ASP A 400 9.79 32.35 0.24
CA ASP A 400 10.94 33.05 0.82
C ASP A 400 11.28 34.36 0.06
N GLY A 401 10.54 34.68 -1.00
CA GLY A 401 10.74 35.90 -1.79
C GLY A 401 11.98 35.85 -2.68
N ALA A 402 12.46 34.66 -3.03
CA ALA A 402 13.60 34.48 -3.93
C ALA A 402 13.34 35.15 -5.30
N GLN A 403 14.39 35.73 -5.88
CA GLN A 403 14.24 36.40 -7.17
C GLN A 403 14.12 35.38 -8.31
N VAL A 404 13.36 35.72 -9.35
CA VAL A 404 13.21 34.86 -10.55
C VAL A 404 14.56 34.43 -11.14
N LYS A 405 15.57 35.31 -11.11
CA LYS A 405 16.93 35.03 -11.61
C LYS A 405 17.65 33.92 -10.84
N GLU A 406 17.26 33.66 -9.58
CA GLU A 406 17.81 32.61 -8.72
C GLU A 406 17.05 31.29 -8.91
N ILE A 407 15.74 31.35 -9.19
CA ILE A 407 14.88 30.18 -9.39
C ILE A 407 15.18 29.50 -10.74
N ILE A 408 15.36 30.27 -11.83
CA ILE A 408 15.56 29.72 -13.17
C ILE A 408 16.75 28.73 -13.25
N PRO A 409 17.95 29.04 -12.74
CA PRO A 409 19.08 28.11 -12.74
C PRO A 409 18.78 26.78 -12.02
N VAL A 410 18.14 26.84 -10.85
CA VAL A 410 17.77 25.66 -10.06
C VAL A 410 16.85 24.73 -10.85
N VAL A 411 15.80 25.29 -11.45
CA VAL A 411 14.85 24.51 -12.25
C VAL A 411 15.54 23.94 -13.51
N LYS A 412 16.40 24.70 -14.19
CA LYS A 412 17.17 24.22 -15.36
C LYS A 412 18.14 23.10 -15.01
N GLU A 413 18.79 23.16 -13.85
CA GLU A 413 19.67 22.10 -13.37
C GLU A 413 18.90 20.80 -13.14
N GLN A 414 17.73 20.89 -12.48
CA GLN A 414 16.86 19.75 -12.20
C GLN A 414 16.30 19.13 -13.50
N MET A 415 15.90 19.97 -14.45
CA MET A 415 15.50 19.52 -15.80
C MET A 415 16.60 18.74 -16.49
N LYS A 416 17.85 19.20 -16.43
CA LYS A 416 18.98 18.50 -17.05
C LYS A 416 19.31 17.20 -16.33
N LYS A 417 19.31 17.23 -15.00
CA LYS A 417 19.66 16.07 -14.15
C LYS A 417 18.68 14.91 -14.32
N TYR A 418 17.39 15.18 -14.38
CA TYR A 418 16.34 14.17 -14.45
C TYR A 418 15.66 14.09 -15.83
N SER A 419 16.17 14.82 -16.82
CA SER A 419 15.60 14.88 -18.17
C SER A 419 14.11 15.25 -18.19
N LEU A 420 13.71 16.19 -17.34
CA LEU A 420 12.30 16.60 -17.23
C LEU A 420 11.86 17.36 -18.50
N PRO A 421 10.73 16.96 -19.11
CA PRO A 421 10.18 17.67 -20.25
C PRO A 421 9.75 19.11 -19.92
N GLU A 422 10.10 20.07 -20.79
CA GLU A 422 9.83 21.50 -20.59
C GLU A 422 8.34 21.80 -20.39
N GLN A 423 7.45 21.15 -21.15
CA GLN A 423 6.01 21.36 -21.02
C GLN A 423 5.45 20.95 -19.64
N GLU A 424 6.06 19.96 -18.98
CA GLU A 424 5.63 19.54 -17.64
C GLU A 424 6.16 20.49 -16.57
N VAL A 425 7.35 21.05 -16.78
CA VAL A 425 7.91 22.08 -15.92
C VAL A 425 7.09 23.38 -16.00
N ALA A 426 6.66 23.81 -17.19
CA ALA A 426 5.79 24.97 -17.34
C ALA A 426 4.49 24.84 -16.52
N VAL A 427 3.84 23.66 -16.61
CA VAL A 427 2.64 23.32 -15.83
C VAL A 427 2.90 23.30 -14.32
N LEU A 428 4.06 22.76 -13.90
CA LEU A 428 4.48 22.72 -12.50
C LEU A 428 4.71 24.12 -11.94
N LEU A 429 5.38 25.00 -12.69
CA LEU A 429 5.66 26.37 -12.29
C LEU A 429 4.35 27.16 -12.15
N TRP A 430 3.45 27.05 -13.13
CA TRP A 430 2.10 27.61 -13.02
C TRP A 430 1.40 27.15 -11.74
N THR A 431 1.37 25.84 -11.50
CA THR A 431 0.72 25.27 -10.31
C THR A 431 1.33 25.84 -9.03
N SER A 432 2.66 25.95 -8.96
CA SER A 432 3.37 26.52 -7.81
C SER A 432 3.01 27.98 -7.57
N LEU A 433 2.96 28.78 -8.65
CA LEU A 433 2.59 30.21 -8.61
C LEU A 433 1.15 30.43 -8.16
N MET A 434 0.23 29.55 -8.55
CA MET A 434 -1.18 29.69 -8.19
C MET A 434 -1.46 29.19 -6.76
N THR A 435 -0.73 28.18 -6.28
CA THR A 435 -0.88 27.64 -4.92
C THR A 435 -0.25 28.51 -3.83
N MET A 436 0.78 29.30 -4.15
CA MET A 436 1.43 30.16 -3.16
C MET A 436 0.60 31.38 -2.75
N MET A 437 -0.41 31.76 -3.54
CA MET A 437 -1.20 32.96 -3.32
C MET A 437 -2.53 32.66 -2.63
N GLU A 438 -2.84 33.46 -1.62
CA GLU A 438 -4.19 33.55 -1.08
C GLU A 438 -5.01 34.56 -1.89
N TRP A 439 -6.07 34.04 -2.51
CA TRP A 439 -6.95 34.84 -3.38
C TRP A 439 -7.96 35.62 -2.56
N ASN A 440 -8.32 36.81 -3.06
CA ASN A 440 -9.34 37.63 -2.43
C ASN A 440 -10.68 36.88 -2.36
N LYS A 441 -11.38 37.00 -1.23
CA LYS A 441 -12.73 36.43 -1.07
C LYS A 441 -13.77 37.13 -1.95
N LYS A 442 -13.51 38.38 -2.34
CA LYS A 442 -14.36 39.12 -3.27
C LYS A 442 -13.95 38.83 -4.71
N GLU A 443 -14.78 38.09 -5.43
CA GLU A 443 -14.55 37.68 -6.82
C GLU A 443 -14.16 38.86 -7.74
N GLU A 444 -14.78 40.02 -7.57
CA GLU A 444 -14.53 41.23 -8.38
C GLU A 444 -13.09 41.77 -8.28
N LEU A 445 -12.37 41.47 -7.19
CA LEU A 445 -10.99 41.92 -6.97
C LEU A 445 -9.94 40.90 -7.44
N VAL A 446 -10.35 39.64 -7.64
CA VAL A 446 -9.46 38.56 -8.08
C VAL A 446 -8.81 38.84 -9.44
N PRO A 447 -9.50 39.40 -10.47
CA PRO A 447 -8.89 39.65 -11.77
C PRO A 447 -7.66 40.57 -11.71
N GLU A 448 -7.74 41.67 -10.95
CA GLU A 448 -6.63 42.63 -10.84
C GLU A 448 -5.49 42.04 -10.00
N GLN A 449 -5.82 41.35 -8.91
CA GLN A 449 -4.84 40.66 -8.08
C GLN A 449 -4.08 39.59 -8.87
N ALA A 450 -4.77 38.76 -9.66
CA ALA A 450 -4.18 37.70 -10.47
C ALA A 450 -3.22 38.25 -11.52
N VAL A 451 -3.64 39.28 -12.26
CA VAL A 451 -2.77 39.92 -13.28
C VAL A 451 -1.54 40.56 -12.62
N LYS A 452 -1.70 41.22 -11.47
CA LYS A 452 -0.58 41.83 -10.72
C LYS A 452 0.41 40.77 -10.23
N HIS A 453 -0.09 39.66 -9.69
CA HIS A 453 0.72 38.53 -9.24
C HIS A 453 1.49 37.92 -10.40
N LEU A 454 0.78 37.46 -11.44
CA LEU A 454 1.39 36.76 -12.57
C LEU A 454 2.41 37.60 -13.33
N ARG A 455 2.19 38.93 -13.42
CA ARG A 455 3.12 39.87 -14.06
C ARG A 455 4.54 39.82 -13.45
N GLN A 456 4.67 39.51 -12.16
CA GLN A 456 5.98 39.41 -11.51
C GLN A 456 6.77 38.17 -11.97
N TYR A 457 6.07 37.15 -12.46
CA TYR A 457 6.63 35.84 -12.78
C TYR A 457 6.56 35.51 -14.28
N THR A 458 6.23 36.46 -15.15
CA THR A 458 6.22 36.24 -16.61
C THR A 458 7.60 35.87 -17.13
N SER A 459 8.67 36.49 -16.61
CA SER A 459 10.05 36.13 -16.94
C SER A 459 10.45 34.72 -16.45
N LEU A 460 9.81 34.22 -15.39
CA LEU A 460 10.00 32.83 -14.95
C LEU A 460 9.31 31.88 -15.92
N LEU A 461 8.04 32.15 -16.25
CA LEU A 461 7.26 31.30 -17.16
C LEU A 461 7.87 31.27 -18.57
N SER A 462 8.27 32.42 -19.13
CA SER A 462 8.87 32.51 -20.47
C SER A 462 10.18 31.73 -20.59
N ALA A 463 10.94 31.59 -19.50
CA ALA A 463 12.15 30.78 -19.49
C ALA A 463 11.89 29.27 -19.71
N PHE A 464 10.64 28.82 -19.53
CA PHE A 464 10.20 27.42 -19.66
C PHE A 464 9.02 27.24 -20.62
N THR A 465 8.74 28.24 -21.46
CA THR A 465 7.79 28.16 -22.58
C THR A 465 8.46 28.54 -23.89
N ARG A 466 9.55 27.85 -24.25
CA ARG A 466 10.39 28.21 -25.40
C ARG A 466 9.97 27.54 -26.71
N ASN A 467 8.95 26.71 -26.65
CA ASN A 467 8.40 26.02 -27.81
C ASN A 467 6.88 25.90 -27.70
N ALA A 468 6.23 25.75 -28.87
CA ALA A 468 4.78 25.68 -28.99
C ALA A 468 4.13 24.59 -28.11
N LYS A 469 4.83 23.47 -27.84
CA LYS A 469 4.30 22.40 -26.99
C LYS A 469 4.22 22.83 -25.53
N SER A 470 5.26 23.49 -25.02
CA SER A 470 5.28 24.02 -23.64
C SER A 470 4.32 25.18 -23.43
N GLU A 471 4.23 26.09 -24.40
CA GLU A 471 3.27 27.21 -24.39
C GLU A 471 1.83 26.70 -24.39
N LEU A 472 1.51 25.76 -25.28
CA LEU A 472 0.16 25.18 -25.37
C LEU A 472 -0.21 24.42 -24.09
N ALA A 473 0.72 23.66 -23.52
CA ALA A 473 0.49 22.95 -22.26
C ALA A 473 0.21 23.91 -21.10
N LEU A 474 0.94 25.04 -21.03
CA LEU A 474 0.66 26.10 -20.06
C LEU A 474 -0.73 26.69 -20.29
N LEU A 475 -1.09 27.05 -21.52
CA LEU A 475 -2.39 27.66 -21.85
C LEU A 475 -3.56 26.74 -21.52
N ILE A 476 -3.47 25.45 -21.84
CA ILE A 476 -4.46 24.44 -21.45
C ILE A 476 -4.58 24.38 -19.92
N ARG A 477 -3.46 24.37 -19.20
CA ARG A 477 -3.47 24.34 -17.73
C ARG A 477 -4.11 25.58 -17.10
N VAL A 478 -3.88 26.75 -17.69
CA VAL A 478 -4.53 28.02 -17.28
C VAL A 478 -6.04 27.92 -17.50
N GLN A 479 -6.48 27.42 -18.65
CA GLN A 479 -7.90 27.21 -18.98
C GLN A 479 -8.57 26.31 -17.94
N GLU A 480 -7.97 25.15 -17.66
CA GLU A 480 -8.51 24.19 -16.69
C GLU A 480 -8.56 24.77 -15.28
N TYR A 481 -7.52 25.50 -14.86
CA TYR A 481 -7.51 26.18 -13.56
C TYR A 481 -8.63 27.22 -13.46
N CYS A 482 -8.84 28.03 -14.50
CA CYS A 482 -9.88 29.06 -14.50
C CYS A 482 -11.29 28.45 -14.52
N TYR A 483 -11.46 27.25 -15.08
CA TYR A 483 -12.72 26.51 -15.04
C TYR A 483 -12.99 25.92 -13.67
N ASP A 484 -11.99 25.24 -13.10
CA ASP A 484 -12.10 24.55 -11.82
C ASP A 484 -12.23 25.54 -10.64
N ASN A 485 -11.89 26.83 -10.84
CA ASN A 485 -12.02 27.89 -9.86
C ASN A 485 -12.96 29.00 -10.35
N MET A 486 -14.19 29.02 -9.85
CA MET A 486 -15.23 29.98 -10.27
C MET A 486 -14.77 31.45 -10.22
N ASN A 487 -13.92 31.81 -9.25
CA ASN A 487 -13.40 33.17 -9.12
C ASN A 487 -12.50 33.62 -10.29
N PHE A 488 -12.02 32.65 -11.08
CA PHE A 488 -11.12 32.88 -12.21
C PHE A 488 -11.83 32.80 -13.56
N MET A 489 -13.13 32.53 -13.59
CA MET A 489 -13.91 32.41 -14.82
C MET A 489 -13.85 33.67 -15.69
N LYS A 490 -13.78 34.86 -15.10
CA LYS A 490 -13.67 36.16 -15.80
C LYS A 490 -12.22 36.67 -15.93
N VAL A 491 -11.25 35.87 -15.49
CA VAL A 491 -9.83 36.25 -15.42
C VAL A 491 -9.04 35.66 -16.60
N PHE A 492 -9.53 34.56 -17.17
CA PHE A 492 -8.86 33.81 -18.23
C PHE A 492 -8.38 34.69 -19.39
N GLU A 493 -9.26 35.46 -20.04
CA GLU A 493 -8.90 36.36 -21.15
C GLU A 493 -7.75 37.31 -20.74
N LYS A 494 -7.82 37.89 -19.53
CA LYS A 494 -6.80 38.82 -19.03
C LYS A 494 -5.44 38.15 -18.84
N ILE A 495 -5.42 36.88 -18.44
CA ILE A 495 -4.18 36.08 -18.31
C ILE A 495 -3.60 35.82 -19.70
N VAL A 496 -4.42 35.41 -20.67
CA VAL A 496 -3.98 35.16 -22.05
C VAL A 496 -3.39 36.44 -22.66
N VAL A 497 -4.07 37.57 -22.53
CA VAL A 497 -3.59 38.87 -23.03
C VAL A 497 -2.29 39.29 -22.32
N LEU A 498 -2.17 39.07 -21.01
CA LEU A 498 -0.93 39.34 -20.27
C LEU A 498 0.21 38.49 -20.83
N PHE A 499 0.00 37.18 -20.97
CA PHE A 499 1.02 36.24 -21.41
C PHE A 499 1.46 36.47 -22.86
N TYR A 500 0.54 36.87 -23.75
CA TYR A 500 0.89 37.33 -25.09
C TYR A 500 1.79 38.57 -25.03
N LYS A 501 1.37 39.62 -24.31
CA LYS A 501 2.11 40.90 -24.20
C LYS A 501 3.50 40.76 -23.55
N THR A 502 3.72 39.69 -22.79
CA THR A 502 5.00 39.43 -22.13
C THR A 502 5.77 38.27 -22.74
N GLU A 503 5.43 37.86 -23.97
CA GLU A 503 6.13 36.80 -24.73
C GLU A 503 6.21 35.46 -23.99
N VAL A 504 5.21 35.16 -23.14
CA VAL A 504 5.07 33.84 -22.51
C VAL A 504 4.33 32.88 -23.45
N LEU A 505 3.38 33.42 -24.24
CA LEU A 505 2.64 32.69 -25.26
C LEU A 505 2.79 33.42 -26.61
N SER A 506 3.12 32.66 -27.65
CA SER A 506 3.13 33.14 -29.03
C SER A 506 1.71 33.23 -29.60
N GLU A 507 1.58 34.05 -30.64
CA GLU A 507 0.35 34.21 -31.40
C GLU A 507 -0.16 32.87 -31.97
N ASP A 508 0.71 32.14 -32.66
CA ASP A 508 0.43 30.84 -33.26
C ASP A 508 -0.19 29.86 -32.27
N VAL A 509 0.32 29.82 -31.04
CA VAL A 509 -0.17 28.90 -30.01
C VAL A 509 -1.56 29.31 -29.53
N ILE A 510 -1.82 30.61 -29.38
CA ILE A 510 -3.13 31.13 -28.99
C ILE A 510 -4.16 30.82 -30.08
N LEU A 511 -3.81 31.06 -31.35
CA LEU A 511 -4.67 30.76 -32.50
C LEU A 511 -4.94 29.26 -32.62
N LYS A 512 -3.92 28.42 -32.42
CA LYS A 512 -4.06 26.96 -32.44
C LYS A 512 -4.95 26.45 -31.30
N TRP A 513 -4.75 26.95 -30.09
CA TRP A 513 -5.60 26.65 -28.93
C TRP A 513 -7.05 27.01 -29.23
N TYR A 514 -7.30 28.22 -29.75
CA TYR A 514 -8.65 28.69 -30.06
C TYR A 514 -9.36 27.81 -31.10
N LYS A 515 -8.65 27.42 -32.17
CA LYS A 515 -9.21 26.62 -33.27
C LYS A 515 -9.48 25.16 -32.88
N GLU A 516 -8.51 24.47 -32.29
CA GLU A 516 -8.58 23.00 -32.17
C GLU A 516 -7.93 22.39 -30.92
N ALA A 517 -6.99 23.09 -30.27
CA ALA A 517 -6.16 22.49 -29.21
C ALA A 517 -6.57 22.90 -27.78
N HIS A 518 -7.81 23.33 -27.57
CA HIS A 518 -8.34 23.70 -26.26
C HIS A 518 -8.83 22.50 -25.44
N SER A 519 -8.86 22.65 -24.12
CA SER A 519 -9.50 21.68 -23.22
C SER A 519 -11.03 21.69 -23.41
N PRO A 520 -11.74 20.57 -23.24
CA PRO A 520 -13.21 20.57 -23.18
C PRO A 520 -13.74 21.36 -21.98
N LYS A 521 -12.95 21.51 -20.91
CA LYS A 521 -13.32 22.25 -19.69
C LYS A 521 -13.52 23.74 -19.97
N GLY A 522 -14.75 24.24 -19.83
CA GLY A 522 -15.07 25.66 -20.03
C GLY A 522 -14.95 26.15 -21.47
N LYS A 523 -14.89 25.24 -22.46
CA LYS A 523 -14.65 25.55 -23.89
C LYS A 523 -15.52 26.70 -24.41
N SER A 524 -16.84 26.58 -24.33
CA SER A 524 -17.76 27.58 -24.92
C SER A 524 -17.55 28.97 -24.31
N ILE A 525 -17.33 29.02 -22.99
CA ILE A 525 -17.16 30.26 -22.24
C ILE A 525 -15.84 30.93 -22.59
N PHE A 526 -14.74 30.18 -22.58
CA PHE A 526 -13.42 30.79 -22.80
C PHE A 526 -13.17 31.17 -24.26
N LEU A 527 -13.69 30.40 -25.22
CA LEU A 527 -13.65 30.80 -26.63
C LEU A 527 -14.47 32.08 -26.87
N ASP A 528 -15.65 32.22 -26.25
CA ASP A 528 -16.43 33.46 -26.37
C ASP A 528 -15.68 34.65 -25.76
N GLN A 529 -15.10 34.49 -24.57
CA GLN A 529 -14.32 35.54 -23.90
C GLN A 529 -13.11 35.99 -24.71
N THR A 530 -12.37 35.07 -25.33
CA THR A 530 -11.17 35.43 -26.10
C THR A 530 -11.45 35.82 -27.55
N ARG A 531 -12.70 35.74 -28.02
CA ARG A 531 -13.05 35.94 -29.45
C ARG A 531 -12.51 37.27 -29.99
N LYS A 532 -12.83 38.38 -29.33
CA LYS A 532 -12.41 39.72 -29.78
C LYS A 532 -10.89 39.86 -29.84
N PHE A 533 -10.18 39.25 -28.89
CA PHE A 533 -8.72 39.25 -28.88
C PHE A 533 -8.15 38.42 -30.02
N VAL A 534 -8.72 37.26 -30.31
CA VAL A 534 -8.31 36.40 -31.43
C VAL A 534 -8.60 37.03 -32.79
N GLU A 535 -9.77 37.66 -32.96
CA GLU A 535 -10.09 38.45 -34.16
C GLU A 535 -9.08 39.58 -34.36
N TRP A 536 -8.67 40.25 -33.28
CA TRP A 536 -7.62 41.27 -33.35
C TRP A 536 -6.26 40.70 -33.77
N LEU A 537 -5.85 39.55 -33.24
CA LEU A 537 -4.58 38.89 -33.65
C LEU A 537 -4.60 38.58 -35.15
N GLN A 538 -5.68 37.99 -35.66
CA GLN A 538 -5.82 37.63 -37.07
C GLN A 538 -5.79 38.85 -37.99
N ASN A 539 -6.46 39.94 -37.63
CA ASN A 539 -6.51 41.15 -38.45
C ASN A 539 -5.20 41.96 -38.40
N ALA A 540 -4.48 41.92 -37.28
CA ALA A 540 -3.19 42.60 -37.14
C ALA A 540 -2.11 42.00 -38.06
N GLU A 541 -2.20 40.69 -38.34
CA GLU A 541 -1.34 40.00 -39.31
C GLU A 541 -1.68 40.44 -40.76
N GLU A 542 -2.96 40.48 -41.12
CA GLU A 542 -3.44 40.86 -42.47
C GLU A 542 -3.11 42.31 -42.87
N GLU A 543 -3.05 43.25 -41.92
CA GLU A 543 -2.64 44.64 -42.19
C GLU A 543 -1.12 44.78 -42.43
N SER A 544 -0.31 43.87 -41.86
CA SER A 544 1.16 43.92 -41.98
C SER A 544 1.70 43.23 -43.24
N GLU A 545 0.98 42.27 -43.82
CA GLU A 545 1.32 41.63 -45.10
C GLU A 545 0.82 42.42 -46.32
N GLY A 546 -0.02 43.44 -46.13
CA GLY A 546 -0.60 44.27 -47.19
C GLY A 546 0.19 45.55 -47.55
N GLU A 547 1.30 45.81 -46.87
CA GLU A 547 2.14 47.01 -47.08
C GLU A 547 3.49 46.74 -47.77
N ASP A 548 3.75 45.52 -48.28
CA ASP A 548 4.95 45.17 -49.06
C ASP A 548 4.71 45.12 -50.60
#